data_AF-A0A1H3FQ82-F1
#
_entry.id   AF-A0A1H3FQ82-F1
#
_cell.length_a   1.000
_cell.length_b   1.000
_cell.length_c   1.000
_cell.angle_alpha   90.00
_cell.angle_beta   90.00
_cell.angle_gamma   90.00
#
_symmetry.space_group_name_H-M   'P 1'
#
loop_
_entity.id
_entity.type
_entity.pdbx_description
1 polymer ?
#
loop_
_entity_poly.entity_id
_entity_poly.type
_entity_poly.pdbx_seq_one_letter_code
_entity_poly.pdbx_strand_id
1 'polypeptide(L)'
;MAICDDENLANNAKFMLASKCLKRKEYDKAQALLDQIPKKSDIPDKQSLQANLLSMQGKSSDVAVILERMALSSLQETLMAVTKLIPILVYENKLSEAEKLAKACQLQYEAFGLWQYSAYLAPMQLAVSMQDTSKAITVIGKMLETTVTTWDFSACPLYLHQSRKEGSNNMWHTFLPALLLDLESNPEYSFLQQAPEFGALIAKYKEKINSK
;
A
#
# COMPACT_ATOMS: atom_id res chain seq x y z
N MET A 1 15.46 27.38 3.14
CA MET A 1 14.53 27.66 2.03
C MET A 1 13.12 27.66 2.59
N ALA A 2 12.49 28.83 2.70
CA ALA A 2 11.13 29.02 3.19
C ALA A 2 10.27 29.54 2.03
N ILE A 3 9.60 28.63 1.32
CA ILE A 3 8.62 28.94 0.25
C ILE A 3 7.28 28.21 0.53
N CYS A 4 7.19 27.46 1.63
CA CYS A 4 6.08 26.51 1.88
C CYS A 4 4.79 27.14 2.43
N ASP A 5 4.86 28.28 3.14
CA ASP A 5 3.71 28.77 3.90
C ASP A 5 2.63 29.46 3.06
N ASP A 6 3.00 30.19 2.01
CA ASP A 6 2.04 30.97 1.21
C ASP A 6 1.22 30.07 0.28
N GLU A 7 1.86 29.06 -0.31
CA GLU A 7 1.18 28.09 -1.19
C GLU A 7 0.23 27.17 -0.40
N ASN A 8 0.65 26.71 0.78
CA ASN A 8 -0.21 25.90 1.66
C ASN A 8 -1.38 26.71 2.22
N LEU A 9 -1.17 27.97 2.62
CA LEU A 9 -2.24 28.87 3.04
C LEU A 9 -3.25 29.11 1.91
N ALA A 10 -2.77 29.41 0.70
CA ALA A 10 -3.62 29.64 -0.47
C ALA A 10 -4.45 28.40 -0.82
N ASN A 11 -3.84 27.21 -0.77
CA ASN A 11 -4.54 25.96 -1.05
C ASN A 11 -5.59 25.64 0.04
N ASN A 12 -5.30 25.91 1.32
CA ASN A 12 -6.27 25.78 2.42
C ASN A 12 -7.46 26.75 2.24
N ALA A 13 -7.19 28.00 1.84
CA ALA A 13 -8.25 28.96 1.56
C ALA A 13 -9.15 28.51 0.40
N LYS A 14 -8.56 28.01 -0.71
CA LYS A 14 -9.32 27.41 -1.83
C LYS A 14 -10.18 26.23 -1.37
N PHE A 15 -9.65 25.36 -0.51
CA PHE A 15 -10.39 24.22 0.04
C PHE A 15 -11.60 24.67 0.87
N MET A 16 -11.41 25.64 1.78
CA MET A 16 -12.50 26.19 2.59
C MET A 16 -13.58 26.87 1.72
N LEU A 17 -13.17 27.63 0.70
CA LEU A 17 -14.08 28.26 -0.25
C LEU A 17 -14.87 27.21 -1.05
N ALA A 18 -14.21 26.16 -1.54
CA ALA A 18 -14.87 25.06 -2.24
C ALA A 18 -15.93 24.38 -1.35
N SER A 19 -15.61 24.12 -0.08
CA SER A 19 -16.56 23.57 0.90
C SER A 19 -17.77 24.48 1.11
N LYS A 20 -17.56 25.81 1.16
CA LYS A 20 -18.64 26.79 1.28
C LYS A 20 -19.51 26.86 0.03
N CYS A 21 -18.91 26.84 -1.17
CA CYS A 21 -19.63 26.75 -2.44
C CYS A 21 -20.47 25.47 -2.51
N LEU A 22 -19.94 24.35 -2.04
CA LEU A 22 -20.66 23.08 -2.01
C LEU A 22 -21.91 23.15 -1.11
N LYS A 23 -21.80 23.74 0.09
CA LYS A 23 -22.96 23.96 0.99
C LYS A 23 -24.04 24.84 0.35
N ARG A 24 -23.66 25.71 -0.59
CA ARG A 24 -24.58 26.59 -1.34
C ARG A 24 -25.09 25.98 -2.64
N LYS A 25 -24.72 24.73 -2.95
CA LYS A 25 -25.03 24.05 -4.23
C LYS A 25 -24.42 24.74 -5.45
N GLU A 26 -23.37 25.53 -5.26
CA GLU A 26 -22.63 26.20 -6.34
C GLU A 26 -21.56 25.24 -6.89
N TYR A 27 -22.00 24.16 -7.55
CA TYR A 27 -21.13 23.02 -7.88
C TYR A 27 -19.98 23.36 -8.84
N ASP A 28 -20.23 24.13 -9.90
CA ASP A 28 -19.18 24.47 -10.88
C ASP A 28 -18.07 25.31 -10.26
N LYS A 29 -18.43 26.24 -9.36
CA LYS A 29 -17.45 27.05 -8.62
C LYS A 29 -16.65 26.21 -7.64
N ALA A 30 -17.31 25.27 -6.95
CA ALA A 30 -16.62 24.35 -6.05
C ALA A 30 -15.62 23.45 -6.82
N GLN A 31 -15.99 22.96 -8.02
CA GLN A 31 -15.09 22.19 -8.88
C GLN A 31 -13.88 23.03 -9.35
N ALA A 32 -14.14 24.26 -9.84
CA ALA A 32 -13.08 25.15 -10.30
C ALA A 32 -12.05 25.51 -9.21
N LEU A 33 -12.50 25.61 -7.94
CA LEU A 33 -11.62 25.83 -6.80
C LEU A 33 -10.80 24.57 -6.45
N LEU A 34 -11.41 23.38 -6.52
CA LEU A 34 -10.73 22.11 -6.28
C LEU A 34 -9.67 21.81 -7.35
N ASP A 35 -9.93 22.14 -8.61
CA ASP A 35 -9.00 21.91 -9.72
C ASP A 35 -7.71 22.75 -9.61
N GLN A 36 -7.79 23.90 -8.92
CA GLN A 36 -6.66 24.78 -8.64
C GLN A 36 -5.77 24.34 -7.47
N ILE A 37 -6.19 23.32 -6.71
CA ILE A 37 -5.39 22.74 -5.64
C ILE A 37 -4.53 21.63 -6.27
N PRO A 38 -3.20 21.58 -6.07
CA PRO A 38 -2.36 20.50 -6.58
C PRO A 38 -2.85 19.11 -6.13
N LYS A 39 -2.66 18.07 -6.95
CA LYS A 39 -2.99 16.68 -6.55
C LYS A 39 -2.12 16.16 -5.40
N LYS A 40 -0.90 16.68 -5.26
CA LYS A 40 0.07 16.38 -4.20
C LYS A 40 0.19 17.53 -3.20
N SER A 41 -0.93 18.18 -2.86
CA SER A 41 -0.95 19.16 -1.78
C SER A 41 -1.04 18.46 -0.43
N ASP A 42 -0.46 19.04 0.62
CA ASP A 42 -0.58 18.59 2.02
C ASP A 42 -2.00 18.73 2.61
N ILE A 43 -3.02 18.95 1.76
CA ILE A 43 -4.42 19.07 2.15
C ILE A 43 -5.03 17.67 2.21
N PRO A 44 -5.30 17.13 3.41
CA PRO A 44 -5.66 15.72 3.58
C PRO A 44 -6.98 15.35 2.91
N ASP A 45 -7.92 16.30 2.83
CA ASP A 45 -9.32 16.02 2.52
C ASP A 45 -9.79 16.47 1.14
N LYS A 46 -8.88 16.85 0.24
CA LYS A 46 -9.28 17.26 -1.12
C LYS A 46 -10.11 16.19 -1.83
N GLN A 47 -9.70 14.92 -1.71
CA GLN A 47 -10.41 13.79 -2.32
C GLN A 47 -11.78 13.56 -1.66
N SER A 48 -11.86 13.68 -0.33
CA SER A 48 -13.10 13.65 0.43
C SER A 48 -14.10 14.71 -0.05
N LEU A 49 -13.62 15.95 -0.26
CA LEU A 49 -14.46 17.06 -0.74
C LEU A 49 -14.88 16.88 -2.22
N GLN A 50 -14.00 16.34 -3.06
CA GLN A 50 -14.31 15.98 -4.44
C GLN A 50 -15.39 14.88 -4.52
N ALA A 51 -15.30 13.84 -3.68
CA ALA A 51 -16.32 12.80 -3.58
C ALA A 51 -17.68 13.37 -3.15
N ASN A 52 -17.69 14.28 -2.15
CA ASN A 52 -18.92 14.96 -1.71
C ASN A 52 -19.56 15.79 -2.83
N LEU A 53 -18.74 16.51 -3.61
CA LEU A 53 -19.22 17.29 -4.75
C LEU A 53 -19.87 16.42 -5.83
N LEU A 54 -19.20 15.34 -6.23
CA LEU A 54 -19.73 14.40 -7.22
C LEU A 54 -21.00 13.70 -6.73
N SER A 55 -21.08 13.39 -5.43
CA SER A 55 -22.27 12.83 -4.79
C SER A 55 -23.46 13.78 -4.90
N MET A 56 -23.26 15.07 -4.61
CA MET A 56 -24.29 16.09 -4.76
C MET A 56 -24.69 16.36 -6.22
N GLN A 57 -23.82 16.05 -7.19
CA GLN A 57 -24.12 16.09 -8.63
C GLN A 57 -24.79 14.81 -9.16
N GLY A 58 -25.04 13.80 -8.31
CA GLY A 58 -25.63 12.52 -8.72
C GLY A 58 -24.69 11.60 -9.51
N LYS A 59 -23.37 11.87 -9.51
CA LYS A 59 -22.37 11.09 -10.25
C LYS A 59 -21.86 9.92 -9.42
N SER A 60 -22.75 8.99 -9.07
CA SER A 60 -22.46 7.91 -8.12
C SER A 60 -21.28 7.01 -8.51
N SER A 61 -21.06 6.74 -9.80
CA SER A 61 -19.92 5.93 -10.26
C SER A 61 -18.58 6.61 -10.00
N ASP A 62 -18.47 7.92 -10.25
CA ASP A 62 -17.21 8.66 -10.04
C ASP A 62 -16.87 8.77 -8.55
N VAL A 63 -17.89 8.91 -7.70
CA VAL A 63 -17.74 8.90 -6.23
C VAL A 63 -17.18 7.56 -5.75
N ALA A 64 -17.74 6.45 -6.24
CA ALA A 64 -17.32 5.11 -5.83
C ALA A 64 -15.84 4.87 -6.14
N VAL A 65 -15.37 5.26 -7.34
CA VAL A 65 -13.94 5.17 -7.71
C VAL A 65 -13.03 5.95 -6.76
N ILE A 66 -13.45 7.14 -6.32
CA ILE A 66 -12.65 7.94 -5.39
C ILE A 66 -12.57 7.27 -4.02
N LEU A 67 -13.70 6.82 -3.48
CA LEU A 67 -13.76 6.19 -2.17
C LEU A 67 -12.99 4.87 -2.13
N GLU A 68 -13.10 4.06 -3.18
CA GLU A 68 -12.32 2.83 -3.35
C GLU A 68 -10.81 3.10 -3.32
N ARG A 69 -10.34 4.12 -4.05
CA ARG A 69 -8.93 4.51 -4.05
C ARG A 69 -8.46 5.03 -2.69
N MET A 70 -9.27 5.86 -2.04
CA MET A 70 -8.97 6.36 -0.70
C MET A 70 -8.83 5.21 0.31
N ALA A 71 -9.74 4.24 0.27
CA ALA A 71 -9.66 3.06 1.11
C ALA A 71 -8.36 2.27 0.85
N LEU A 72 -8.05 1.97 -0.42
CA LEU A 72 -6.79 1.28 -0.78
C LEU A 72 -5.54 2.03 -0.31
N SER A 73 -5.50 3.36 -0.48
CA SER A 73 -4.37 4.18 -0.02
C SER A 73 -4.22 4.12 1.50
N SER A 74 -5.32 4.22 2.25
CA SER A 74 -5.29 4.12 3.73
C SER A 74 -4.80 2.74 4.21
N LEU A 75 -5.22 1.66 3.54
CA LEU A 75 -4.76 0.30 3.81
C LEU A 75 -3.25 0.16 3.57
N GLN A 76 -2.73 0.78 2.50
CA GLN A 76 -1.30 0.79 2.18
C GLN A 76 -0.49 1.62 3.18
N GLU A 77 -0.96 2.81 3.53
CA GLU A 77 -0.32 3.69 4.53
C GLU A 77 -0.23 3.01 5.90
N THR A 78 -1.31 2.34 6.32
CA THR A 78 -1.35 1.55 7.56
C THR A 78 -0.28 0.46 7.55
N LEU A 79 -0.18 -0.32 6.46
CA LEU A 79 0.84 -1.35 6.32
C LEU A 79 2.26 -0.77 6.40
N MET A 80 2.52 0.34 5.72
CA MET A 80 3.83 0.99 5.72
C MET A 80 4.21 1.51 7.12
N ALA A 81 3.26 2.12 7.84
CA ALA A 81 3.49 2.61 9.19
C ALA A 81 3.77 1.45 10.16
N VAL A 82 2.97 0.38 10.11
CA VAL A 82 3.14 -0.81 10.96
C VAL A 82 4.46 -1.51 10.68
N THR A 83 4.83 -1.67 9.41
CA THR A 83 6.12 -2.29 9.03
C THR A 83 7.30 -1.52 9.63
N LYS A 84 7.26 -0.18 9.63
CA LYS A 84 8.30 0.65 10.27
C LYS A 84 8.26 0.62 11.80
N LEU A 85 7.09 0.40 12.40
CA LEU A 85 6.91 0.34 13.84
C LEU A 85 7.39 -1.00 14.43
N ILE A 86 7.27 -2.10 13.70
CA ILE A 86 7.66 -3.44 14.17
C ILE A 86 9.12 -3.50 14.66
N PRO A 87 10.15 -3.04 13.91
CA PRO A 87 11.53 -3.04 14.39
C PRO A 87 11.71 -2.27 15.70
N ILE A 88 11.00 -1.15 15.86
CA ILE A 88 11.04 -0.31 17.07
C ILE A 88 10.48 -1.11 18.26
N LEU A 89 9.33 -1.77 18.09
CA LEU A 89 8.73 -2.59 19.14
C LEU A 89 9.60 -3.79 19.53
N VAL A 90 10.26 -4.42 18.55
CA VAL A 90 11.21 -5.51 18.83
C VAL A 90 12.40 -4.99 19.64
N TYR A 91 12.96 -3.84 19.25
CA TYR A 91 14.05 -3.19 20.00
C TYR A 91 13.64 -2.82 21.44
N GLU A 92 12.40 -2.36 21.64
CA GLU A 92 11.82 -2.05 22.95
C GLU A 92 11.36 -3.29 23.74
N ASN A 93 11.64 -4.50 23.25
CA ASN A 93 11.23 -5.78 23.83
C ASN A 93 9.69 -5.90 24.02
N LYS A 94 8.92 -5.26 23.14
CA LYS A 94 7.44 -5.30 23.06
C LYS A 94 6.96 -6.34 22.04
N LEU A 95 7.53 -7.55 22.10
CA LEU A 95 7.30 -8.61 21.10
C LEU A 95 5.82 -8.95 20.90
N SER A 96 5.03 -9.02 21.97
CA SER A 96 3.60 -9.33 21.86
C SER A 96 2.83 -8.27 21.06
N GLU A 97 3.19 -6.99 21.18
CA GLU A 97 2.54 -5.92 20.41
C GLU A 97 2.99 -5.94 18.95
N ALA A 98 4.27 -6.23 18.68
CA ALA A 98 4.78 -6.40 17.32
C ALA A 98 4.07 -7.58 16.60
N GLU A 99 3.87 -8.70 17.28
CA GLU A 99 3.13 -9.86 16.78
C GLU A 99 1.67 -9.55 16.48
N LYS A 100 0.98 -8.85 17.40
CA LYS A 100 -0.42 -8.43 17.20
C LYS A 100 -0.54 -7.53 15.98
N LEU A 101 0.34 -6.54 15.83
CA LEU A 101 0.32 -5.61 14.69
C LEU A 101 0.62 -6.31 13.36
N ALA A 102 1.64 -7.17 13.33
CA ALA A 102 1.96 -7.94 12.14
C ALA A 102 0.78 -8.83 11.72
N LYS A 103 0.12 -9.49 12.69
CA LYS A 103 -1.06 -10.32 12.43
C LYS A 103 -2.27 -9.48 11.98
N ALA A 104 -2.49 -8.31 12.58
CA ALA A 104 -3.57 -7.42 12.19
C ALA A 104 -3.44 -6.95 10.73
N CYS A 105 -2.24 -6.55 10.31
CA CYS A 105 -1.97 -6.19 8.92
C CYS A 105 -2.20 -7.36 7.96
N GLN A 106 -1.75 -8.56 8.33
CA GLN A 106 -2.00 -9.76 7.52
C GLN A 106 -3.50 -10.01 7.33
N LEU A 107 -4.26 -10.05 8.44
CA LEU A 107 -5.70 -10.31 8.43
C LEU A 107 -6.47 -9.24 7.65
N GLN A 108 -6.03 -7.97 7.72
CA GLN A 108 -6.62 -6.88 6.97
C GLN A 108 -6.50 -7.13 5.45
N TYR A 109 -5.32 -7.50 4.96
CA TYR A 109 -5.14 -7.76 3.53
C TYR A 109 -5.92 -8.99 3.07
N GLU A 110 -5.98 -10.04 3.90
CA GLU A 110 -6.80 -11.23 3.64
C GLU A 110 -8.30 -10.89 3.59
N ALA A 111 -8.81 -10.10 4.54
CA ALA A 111 -10.22 -9.73 4.63
C ALA A 111 -10.72 -8.88 3.45
N PHE A 112 -9.85 -8.04 2.90
CA PHE A 112 -10.17 -7.22 1.72
C PHE A 112 -9.87 -7.92 0.39
N GLY A 113 -9.38 -9.17 0.39
CA GLY A 113 -9.03 -9.90 -0.83
C GLY A 113 -7.88 -9.25 -1.63
N LEU A 114 -7.00 -8.52 -0.94
CA LEU A 114 -5.85 -7.84 -1.56
C LEU A 114 -4.79 -8.85 -1.98
N TRP A 115 -3.81 -8.38 -2.75
CA TRP A 115 -2.71 -9.24 -3.17
C TRP A 115 -1.99 -9.85 -1.96
N GLN A 116 -1.97 -11.18 -1.91
CA GLN A 116 -1.45 -11.91 -0.74
C GLN A 116 0.04 -11.64 -0.48
N TYR A 117 0.81 -11.23 -1.50
CA TYR A 117 2.19 -10.76 -1.30
C TYR A 117 2.27 -9.69 -0.20
N SER A 118 1.40 -8.67 -0.28
CA SER A 118 1.39 -7.56 0.67
C SER A 118 0.98 -7.97 2.08
N ALA A 119 0.19 -9.05 2.22
CA ALA A 119 -0.20 -9.59 3.52
C ALA A 119 0.98 -10.14 4.32
N TYR A 120 2.07 -10.53 3.64
CA TYR A 120 3.26 -11.10 4.27
C TYR A 120 4.36 -10.07 4.61
N LEU A 121 4.23 -8.81 4.20
CA LEU A 121 5.25 -7.78 4.46
C LEU A 121 5.47 -7.53 5.96
N ALA A 122 4.40 -7.32 6.74
CA ALA A 122 4.54 -7.11 8.18
C ALA A 122 5.01 -8.37 8.94
N PRO A 123 4.47 -9.59 8.66
CA PRO A 123 5.04 -10.82 9.20
C PRO A 123 6.52 -11.05 8.87
N MET A 124 6.95 -10.69 7.65
CA MET A 124 8.35 -10.80 7.23
C MET A 124 9.22 -9.87 8.06
N GLN A 125 8.83 -8.60 8.15
CA GLN A 125 9.56 -7.60 8.92
C GLN A 125 9.73 -8.02 10.38
N LEU A 126 8.70 -8.60 10.99
CA LEU A 126 8.78 -9.12 12.35
C LEU A 126 9.82 -10.23 12.47
N ALA A 127 9.78 -11.23 11.59
CA ALA A 127 10.72 -12.34 11.63
C ALA A 127 12.17 -11.86 11.41
N VAL A 128 12.36 -10.90 10.51
CA VAL A 128 13.65 -10.26 10.22
C VAL A 128 14.16 -9.45 11.41
N SER A 129 13.31 -8.63 12.02
CA SER A 129 13.69 -7.84 13.21
C SER A 129 14.04 -8.72 14.41
N MET A 130 13.43 -9.90 14.53
CA MET A 130 13.77 -10.90 15.55
C MET A 130 15.01 -11.73 15.22
N GLN A 131 15.56 -11.59 14.01
CA GLN A 131 16.61 -12.46 13.45
C GLN A 131 16.26 -13.97 13.56
N ASP A 132 14.98 -14.30 13.45
CA ASP A 132 14.51 -15.68 13.44
C ASP A 132 14.63 -16.25 12.02
N THR A 133 15.78 -16.85 11.72
CA THR A 133 16.11 -17.39 10.39
C THR A 133 15.04 -18.33 9.87
N SER A 134 14.58 -19.28 10.68
CA SER A 134 13.60 -20.29 10.28
C SER A 134 12.25 -19.66 9.93
N LYS A 135 11.77 -18.76 10.79
CA LYS A 135 10.50 -18.04 10.58
C LYS A 135 10.58 -17.09 9.40
N ALA A 136 11.69 -16.38 9.23
CA ALA A 136 11.90 -15.46 8.12
C ALA A 136 11.91 -16.21 6.77
N ILE A 137 12.67 -17.30 6.66
CA ILE A 137 12.66 -18.15 5.44
C ILE A 137 11.26 -18.68 5.15
N THR A 138 10.54 -19.14 6.18
CA THR A 138 9.16 -19.63 6.03
C THR A 138 8.22 -18.54 5.49
N VAL A 139 8.27 -17.33 6.04
CA VAL A 139 7.40 -16.22 5.64
C VAL A 139 7.79 -15.70 4.25
N ILE A 140 9.08 -15.53 3.96
CA ILE A 140 9.57 -15.12 2.65
C ILE A 140 9.18 -16.16 1.59
N GLY A 141 9.25 -17.44 1.92
CA GLY A 141 8.82 -18.52 1.03
C GLY A 141 7.35 -18.40 0.63
N LYS A 142 6.46 -18.15 1.60
CA LYS A 142 5.03 -17.88 1.34
C LYS A 142 4.84 -16.62 0.52
N MET A 143 5.56 -15.55 0.85
CA MET A 143 5.52 -14.29 0.13
C MET A 143 5.87 -14.49 -1.36
N LEU A 144 6.99 -15.17 -1.66
CA LEU A 144 7.42 -15.46 -3.03
C LEU A 144 6.44 -16.37 -3.79
N GLU A 145 5.81 -17.33 -3.10
CA GLU A 145 4.79 -18.20 -3.68
C GLU A 145 3.55 -17.41 -4.12
N THR A 146 3.12 -16.46 -3.29
CA THR A 146 2.01 -15.56 -3.63
C THR A 146 2.35 -14.56 -4.72
N THR A 147 3.62 -14.22 -4.91
CA THR A 147 4.07 -13.35 -6.00
C THR A 147 3.87 -14.00 -7.37
N VAL A 148 4.14 -15.30 -7.48
CA VAL A 148 3.99 -16.05 -8.74
C VAL A 148 2.56 -16.55 -8.99
N THR A 149 1.67 -16.35 -8.03
CA THR A 149 0.25 -16.70 -8.16
C THR A 149 -0.50 -15.53 -8.79
N THR A 150 -1.33 -15.84 -9.77
CA THR A 150 -2.19 -14.85 -10.41
C THR A 150 -3.15 -14.24 -9.39
N TRP A 151 -3.04 -12.95 -9.13
CA TRP A 151 -3.99 -12.27 -8.26
C TRP A 151 -5.26 -11.90 -9.05
N ASP A 152 -6.39 -12.44 -8.62
CA ASP A 152 -7.69 -12.01 -9.13
C ASP A 152 -8.15 -10.72 -8.46
N PHE A 153 -8.13 -9.62 -9.21
CA PHE A 153 -8.60 -8.32 -8.74
C PHE A 153 -10.09 -8.33 -8.39
N SER A 154 -10.92 -9.22 -8.98
CA SER A 154 -12.33 -9.34 -8.56
C SER A 154 -12.51 -9.89 -7.15
N ALA A 155 -11.48 -10.53 -6.57
CA ALA A 155 -11.53 -10.95 -5.18
C ALA A 155 -11.53 -9.77 -4.19
N CYS A 156 -11.11 -8.59 -4.63
CA CYS A 156 -11.07 -7.39 -3.80
C CYS A 156 -12.25 -6.46 -4.09
N PRO A 157 -13.18 -6.26 -3.15
CA PRO A 157 -14.36 -5.39 -3.34
C PRO A 157 -14.01 -3.93 -3.64
N LEU A 158 -12.79 -3.48 -3.30
CA LEU A 158 -12.31 -2.12 -3.53
C LEU A 158 -11.83 -1.86 -4.96
N TYR A 159 -11.93 -2.83 -5.87
CA TYR A 159 -11.67 -2.64 -7.30
C TYR A 159 -12.93 -2.68 -8.15
N LEU A 160 -14.13 -2.66 -7.55
CA LEU A 160 -15.39 -2.86 -8.25
C LEU A 160 -15.66 -1.79 -9.32
N HIS A 161 -15.38 -0.52 -9.04
CA HIS A 161 -15.62 0.59 -9.97
C HIS A 161 -14.35 1.06 -10.69
N GLN A 162 -13.17 0.57 -10.29
CA GLN A 162 -11.92 0.96 -10.92
C GLN A 162 -11.74 0.30 -12.29
N SER A 163 -11.23 1.06 -13.26
CA SER A 163 -10.93 0.53 -14.59
C SER A 163 -9.89 -0.59 -14.50
N ARG A 164 -10.33 -1.82 -14.81
CA ARG A 164 -9.48 -3.00 -14.89
C ARG A 164 -8.47 -2.77 -16.02
N LYS A 165 -7.21 -2.52 -15.69
CA LYS A 165 -6.15 -2.61 -16.69
C LYS A 165 -5.96 -4.09 -17.01
N GLU A 166 -6.46 -4.53 -18.15
CA GLU A 166 -6.07 -5.80 -18.76
C GLU A 166 -4.53 -5.82 -18.87
N GLY A 167 -3.87 -6.73 -18.15
CA GLY A 167 -2.40 -6.82 -18.15
C GLY A 167 -1.75 -7.14 -16.81
N SER A 168 -2.50 -7.22 -15.71
CA SER A 168 -1.95 -7.57 -14.39
C SER A 168 -1.43 -9.01 -14.27
N ASN A 169 -1.77 -9.87 -15.23
CA ASN A 169 -1.45 -11.31 -15.23
C ASN A 169 0.05 -11.63 -15.14
N ASN A 170 0.92 -10.68 -15.50
CA ASN A 170 2.37 -10.88 -15.65
C ASN A 170 3.24 -9.88 -14.86
N MET A 171 2.67 -9.09 -13.95
CA MET A 171 3.42 -8.08 -13.18
C MET A 171 4.54 -8.70 -12.34
N TRP A 172 4.38 -9.97 -11.93
CA TRP A 172 5.38 -10.70 -11.19
C TRP A 172 6.69 -10.92 -11.97
N HIS A 173 6.66 -10.99 -13.30
CA HIS A 173 7.89 -11.10 -14.10
C HIS A 173 8.75 -9.84 -14.01
N THR A 174 8.13 -8.67 -13.82
CA THR A 174 8.84 -7.41 -13.65
C THR A 174 9.27 -7.21 -12.20
N PHE A 175 8.42 -7.60 -11.26
CA PHE A 175 8.63 -7.35 -9.83
C PHE A 175 9.55 -8.37 -9.14
N LEU A 176 9.40 -9.66 -9.47
CA LEU A 176 10.13 -10.74 -8.80
C LEU A 176 11.67 -10.61 -8.93
N PRO A 177 12.26 -10.24 -10.09
CA PRO A 177 13.70 -10.05 -10.17
C PRO A 177 14.23 -8.97 -9.21
N ALA A 178 13.51 -7.84 -9.08
CA ALA A 178 13.89 -6.76 -8.18
C ALA A 178 13.77 -7.19 -6.70
N LEU A 179 12.72 -7.94 -6.37
CA LEU A 179 12.54 -8.49 -5.02
C LEU A 179 13.64 -9.49 -4.65
N LEU A 180 13.98 -10.42 -5.55
CA LEU A 180 15.06 -11.39 -5.28
C LEU A 180 16.41 -10.68 -5.12
N LEU A 181 16.69 -9.65 -5.93
CA LEU A 181 17.90 -8.85 -5.80
C LEU A 181 17.96 -8.13 -4.44
N ASP A 182 16.85 -7.54 -3.99
CA ASP A 182 16.77 -6.89 -2.67
C ASP A 182 17.05 -7.91 -1.55
N LEU A 183 16.41 -9.08 -1.59
CA LEU A 183 16.62 -10.17 -0.62
C LEU A 183 18.08 -10.65 -0.54
N GLU A 184 18.80 -10.65 -1.67
CA GLU A 184 20.21 -11.09 -1.74
C GLU A 184 21.24 -10.01 -1.38
N SER A 185 20.90 -8.73 -1.55
CA SER A 185 21.88 -7.63 -1.44
C SER A 185 21.64 -6.68 -0.27
N ASN A 186 20.41 -6.63 0.25
CA ASN A 186 20.07 -5.76 1.37
C ASN A 186 20.75 -6.27 2.66
N PRO A 187 21.56 -5.44 3.34
CA PRO A 187 22.23 -5.82 4.58
C PRO A 187 21.29 -6.25 5.72
N GLU A 188 20.03 -5.80 5.69
CA GLU A 188 19.00 -6.22 6.66
C GLU A 188 18.79 -7.74 6.67
N TYR A 189 19.04 -8.42 5.55
CA TYR A 189 18.90 -9.87 5.40
C TYR A 189 20.23 -10.62 5.49
N SER A 190 21.32 -9.98 5.92
CA SER A 190 22.66 -10.59 5.97
C SER A 190 22.73 -11.88 6.78
N PHE A 191 21.92 -12.01 7.83
CA PHE A 191 21.81 -13.24 8.62
C PHE A 191 21.12 -14.39 7.85
N LEU A 192 20.22 -14.07 6.92
CA LEU A 192 19.57 -15.05 6.04
C LEU A 192 20.49 -15.47 4.90
N GLN A 193 21.28 -14.54 4.37
CA GLN A 193 22.21 -14.79 3.26
C GLN A 193 23.29 -15.83 3.63
N GLN A 194 23.53 -16.05 4.92
CA GLN A 194 24.43 -17.09 5.44
C GLN A 194 23.75 -18.47 5.56
N ALA A 195 22.42 -18.54 5.50
CA ALA A 195 21.66 -19.77 5.64
C ALA A 195 21.54 -20.51 4.30
N PRO A 196 22.00 -21.78 4.20
CA PRO A 196 21.89 -22.57 2.97
C PRO A 196 20.45 -22.71 2.47
N GLU A 197 19.48 -22.82 3.37
CA GLU A 197 18.06 -22.96 3.04
C GLU A 197 17.50 -21.71 2.36
N PHE A 198 17.99 -20.53 2.74
CA PHE A 198 17.62 -19.28 2.07
C PHE A 198 18.21 -19.21 0.67
N GLY A 199 19.48 -19.59 0.50
CA GLY A 199 20.11 -19.69 -0.82
C GLY A 199 19.35 -20.64 -1.76
N ALA A 200 18.93 -21.80 -1.25
CA ALA A 200 18.10 -22.76 -2.00
C ALA A 200 16.72 -22.17 -2.37
N LEU A 201 16.09 -21.43 -1.46
CA LEU A 201 14.83 -20.75 -1.72
C LEU A 201 14.97 -19.72 -2.86
N ILE A 202 16.00 -18.87 -2.82
CA ILE A 202 16.24 -17.86 -3.85
C ILE A 202 16.53 -18.51 -5.21
N ALA A 203 17.39 -19.54 -5.25
CA ALA A 203 17.72 -20.27 -6.47
C ALA A 203 16.46 -20.85 -7.15
N LYS A 204 15.57 -21.47 -6.37
CA LYS A 204 14.28 -22.01 -6.86
C LYS A 204 13.45 -20.94 -7.59
N TYR A 205 13.38 -19.72 -7.07
CA TYR A 205 12.58 -18.66 -7.70
C TYR A 205 13.31 -17.99 -8.88
N LYS A 206 14.66 -17.96 -8.88
CA LYS A 206 15.44 -17.55 -10.06
C LYS A 206 15.24 -18.51 -11.24
N GLU A 207 15.26 -19.82 -10.99
CA GLU A 207 14.97 -20.82 -12.02
C GLU A 207 13.58 -20.63 -12.62
N LYS A 208 12.55 -20.36 -11.81
CA LYS A 208 11.20 -20.06 -12.29
C LYS A 208 11.14 -18.83 -13.21
N ILE A 209 12.00 -17.82 -13.02
CA ILE A 209 12.09 -16.67 -13.93
C ILE A 209 12.68 -17.10 -15.28
N ASN A 210 13.70 -17.96 -15.25
CA ASN A 210 14.47 -18.39 -16.42
C ASN A 210 13.82 -19.54 -17.21
N SER A 211 12.84 -20.25 -16.63
CA SER A 211 12.16 -21.42 -17.23
C SER A 211 11.14 -21.05 -18.33
N LYS A 212 11.42 -20.02 -19.13
CA LYS A 212 10.66 -19.68 -20.33
C LYS A 212 11.27 -20.30 -21.57
#